data_AF-D8UDM9-F1
#
_entry.id   AF-D8UDM9-F1
#
_cell.length_a   1.000
_cell.length_b   1.000
_cell.length_c   1.000
_cell.angle_alpha   90.00
_cell.angle_beta   90.00
_cell.angle_gamma   90.00
#
_symmetry.space_group_name_H-M   'P 1'
#
loop_
_entity.id
_entity.type
_entity.pdbx_description
1 polymer ?
#
loop_
_entity_poly.entity_id
_entity_poly.type
_entity_poly.pdbx_seq_one_letter_code
_entity_poly.pdbx_strand_id
1 'polypeptide(L)'
;MRRNGDLLPAAWIPPVLLALLLVEAAPRSLAATASSCPSGWSPAVGTIYDSWPKPGTTECVAYSGCTWAGMFNNIDGGSSKPCKNGAQWLNGGNGKYDCRFPEATVRGWNIAATYQLDNALLGKKLQVMVQGRPNVTVTVNVKDVCSDSDCGGCCRTNTGNKRWKLIDIEKWPASILLKFNPTPSNFDINNVQTPTSVGLRPGAPERSVMPLCYKDLGPADRLV
;
A
#
# COMPACT_ATOMS: atom_id res chain seq x y z
N MET A 1 -16.78 73.19 -53.33
CA MET A 1 -17.06 72.08 -52.39
C MET A 1 -16.25 70.86 -52.82
N ARG A 2 -15.57 70.20 -51.86
CA ARG A 2 -15.10 68.79 -51.75
C ARG A 2 -15.08 67.93 -53.04
N ARG A 3 -14.14 67.01 -53.30
CA ARG A 3 -13.00 66.40 -52.59
C ARG A 3 -12.29 65.50 -53.63
N ASN A 4 -10.98 65.35 -53.45
CA ASN A 4 -10.13 64.15 -53.53
C ASN A 4 -10.53 63.02 -54.49
N GLY A 5 -9.64 62.46 -55.30
CA GLY A 5 -8.18 62.50 -55.28
C GLY A 5 -7.68 61.14 -55.81
N ASP A 6 -6.83 61.24 -56.82
CA ASP A 6 -6.50 60.21 -57.81
C ASP A 6 -5.64 59.03 -57.33
N LEU A 7 -5.71 58.00 -58.16
CA LEU A 7 -5.00 56.74 -58.16
C LEU A 7 -3.52 56.84 -58.56
N LEU A 8 -2.81 55.72 -58.29
CA LEU A 8 -1.60 55.19 -58.95
C LEU A 8 -0.21 55.56 -58.32
N PRO A 9 0.88 54.81 -58.65
CA PRO A 9 1.08 53.40 -58.32
C PRO A 9 2.52 53.07 -57.83
N ALA A 10 2.71 51.81 -57.43
CA ALA A 10 3.91 50.97 -57.28
C ALA A 10 5.34 51.58 -57.31
N ALA A 11 6.10 51.30 -56.24
CA ALA A 11 7.57 51.32 -56.20
C ALA A 11 8.13 50.19 -55.30
N TRP A 12 9.41 49.90 -55.47
CA TRP A 12 10.17 48.66 -55.23
C TRP A 12 10.90 48.53 -53.86
N ILE A 13 11.10 47.26 -53.40
CA ILE A 13 12.26 46.60 -52.70
C ILE A 13 12.77 47.19 -51.35
N PRO A 14 13.15 46.43 -50.26
CA PRO A 14 14.00 45.21 -50.23
C PRO A 14 13.63 44.07 -49.24
N PRO A 15 14.34 42.93 -49.27
CA PRO A 15 14.17 41.83 -48.32
C PRO A 15 14.93 42.12 -47.02
N VAL A 16 14.22 42.25 -45.91
CA VAL A 16 14.83 42.31 -44.58
C VAL A 16 14.84 40.91 -43.99
N LEU A 17 16.07 40.47 -43.72
CA LEU A 17 16.46 39.32 -42.93
C LEU A 17 15.65 39.28 -41.61
N LEU A 18 14.63 38.44 -41.53
CA LEU A 18 13.96 38.13 -40.26
C LEU A 18 14.46 36.78 -39.77
N ALA A 19 15.56 36.82 -39.03
CA ALA A 19 15.96 35.72 -38.16
C ALA A 19 14.87 35.54 -37.11
N LEU A 20 13.94 34.62 -37.35
CA LEU A 20 12.97 34.18 -36.36
C LEU A 20 13.76 33.39 -35.30
N LEU A 21 14.03 34.03 -34.16
CA LEU A 21 14.39 33.32 -32.94
C LEU A 21 13.22 32.40 -32.58
N LEU A 22 13.31 31.13 -32.97
CA LEU A 22 12.66 30.04 -32.24
C LEU A 22 13.29 30.03 -30.85
N VAL A 23 12.66 30.72 -29.91
CA VAL A 23 12.79 30.34 -28.51
C VAL A 23 12.01 29.04 -28.40
N GLU A 24 12.68 27.91 -28.59
CA GLU A 24 12.18 26.62 -28.14
C GLU A 24 11.87 26.78 -26.64
N ALA A 25 10.59 26.97 -26.32
CA ALA A 25 10.12 26.73 -24.97
C ALA A 25 10.31 25.24 -24.73
N ALA A 26 11.49 24.88 -24.23
CA ALA A 26 11.75 23.53 -23.75
C ALA A 26 10.58 23.16 -22.80
N PRO A 27 9.90 22.03 -23.02
CA PRO A 27 8.89 21.61 -22.09
C PRO A 27 9.57 21.50 -20.73
N ARG A 28 9.12 22.32 -19.77
CA ARG A 28 9.44 22.10 -18.37
C ARG A 28 8.89 20.73 -18.03
N SER A 29 9.73 19.71 -18.13
CA SER A 29 9.53 18.45 -17.43
C SER A 29 9.35 18.80 -15.97
N LEU A 30 8.10 18.87 -15.53
CA LEU A 30 7.73 18.61 -14.15
C LEU A 30 8.09 17.14 -13.91
N ALA A 31 9.38 16.86 -13.76
CA ALA A 31 9.84 15.69 -13.07
C ALA A 31 9.24 15.83 -11.67
N ALA A 32 8.09 15.19 -11.45
CA ALA A 32 7.55 15.00 -10.13
C ALA A 32 8.69 14.40 -9.32
N THR A 33 9.25 15.20 -8.42
CA THR A 33 10.31 14.76 -7.54
C THR A 33 9.74 13.54 -6.83
N ALA A 34 10.28 12.36 -7.13
CA ALA A 34 9.95 11.15 -6.41
C ALA A 34 10.30 11.45 -4.96
N SER A 35 9.30 11.81 -4.16
CA SER A 35 9.52 12.29 -2.80
C SER A 35 10.07 11.12 -2.00
N SER A 36 11.39 11.07 -1.80
CA SER A 36 12.01 10.03 -0.98
C SER A 36 11.38 10.03 0.41
N CYS A 37 11.53 8.92 1.12
CA CYS A 37 11.14 8.89 2.52
C CYS A 37 11.88 10.02 3.28
N PRO A 38 11.21 10.75 4.19
CA PRO A 38 11.85 11.79 4.98
C PRO A 38 13.01 11.22 5.79
N SER A 39 13.92 12.11 6.22
CA SER A 39 15.05 11.72 7.06
C SER A 39 14.62 10.90 8.28
N GLY A 40 15.33 9.80 8.53
CA GLY A 40 15.01 8.85 9.60
C GLY A 40 13.86 7.87 9.28
N TRP A 41 13.33 7.85 8.06
CA TRP A 41 12.37 6.85 7.59
C TRP A 41 12.98 5.97 6.49
N SER A 42 12.73 4.67 6.58
CA SER A 42 13.17 3.69 5.60
C SER A 42 12.09 3.43 4.54
N PRO A 43 12.44 3.24 3.26
CA PRO A 43 11.48 2.88 2.23
C PRO A 43 11.05 1.41 2.35
N ALA A 44 9.77 1.15 2.09
CA ALA A 44 9.17 -0.18 2.02
C ALA A 44 8.08 -0.23 0.92
N VAL A 45 7.57 -1.42 0.65
CA VAL A 45 6.34 -1.65 -0.10
C VAL A 45 5.23 -2.07 0.86
N GLY A 46 4.00 -1.69 0.53
CA GLY A 46 2.82 -2.01 1.33
C GLY A 46 1.74 -2.70 0.52
N THR A 47 1.13 -3.69 1.13
CA THR A 47 -0.16 -4.25 0.74
C THR A 47 -1.11 -4.15 1.93
N ILE A 48 -2.36 -4.55 1.72
CA ILE A 48 -3.37 -4.63 2.77
C ILE A 48 -4.04 -5.98 2.68
N TYR A 49 -4.43 -6.53 3.83
CA TYR A 49 -5.11 -7.82 3.92
C TYR A 49 -6.19 -7.78 5.01
N ASP A 50 -7.15 -8.69 4.95
CA ASP A 50 -8.16 -8.85 5.99
C ASP A 50 -7.94 -10.19 6.71
N SER A 51 -7.58 -10.10 7.98
CA SER A 51 -7.37 -11.26 8.84
C SER A 51 -8.68 -11.91 9.32
N TRP A 52 -9.84 -11.31 8.99
CA TRP A 52 -11.18 -11.83 9.24
C TRP A 52 -12.11 -11.47 8.06
N PRO A 53 -11.83 -11.99 6.86
CA PRO A 53 -12.57 -11.62 5.66
C PRO A 53 -13.99 -12.19 5.69
N LYS A 54 -14.92 -11.51 5.02
CA LYS A 54 -16.29 -12.01 4.90
C LYS A 54 -16.31 -13.27 4.01
N PRO A 55 -17.12 -14.30 4.35
CA PRO A 55 -17.25 -15.50 3.52
C PRO A 55 -17.57 -15.16 2.05
N GLY A 56 -16.89 -15.83 1.12
CA GLY A 56 -17.12 -15.67 -0.32
C GLY A 56 -16.43 -14.46 -0.98
N THR A 57 -15.75 -13.61 -0.20
CA THR A 57 -14.91 -12.52 -0.74
C THR A 57 -13.66 -13.04 -1.43
N THR A 58 -13.02 -12.18 -2.24
CA THR A 58 -11.74 -12.50 -2.88
C THR A 58 -10.69 -12.84 -1.85
N GLU A 59 -10.62 -12.06 -0.76
CA GLU A 59 -9.70 -12.31 0.34
C GLU A 59 -9.90 -13.70 0.97
N CYS A 60 -11.16 -14.04 1.24
CA CYS A 60 -11.52 -15.30 1.85
C CYS A 60 -11.12 -16.51 0.99
N VAL A 61 -11.33 -16.42 -0.32
CA VAL A 61 -11.23 -17.56 -1.26
C VAL A 61 -9.89 -17.60 -1.98
N ALA A 62 -9.50 -16.51 -2.64
CA ALA A 62 -8.33 -16.45 -3.51
C ALA A 62 -7.02 -16.30 -2.73
N TYR A 63 -7.06 -15.62 -1.59
CA TYR A 63 -5.88 -15.37 -0.73
C TYR A 63 -5.89 -16.17 0.57
N SER A 64 -6.73 -17.22 0.64
CA SER A 64 -6.83 -18.12 1.78
C SER A 64 -7.17 -17.44 3.12
N GLY A 65 -7.70 -16.21 3.11
CA GLY A 65 -7.94 -15.45 4.34
C GLY A 65 -8.92 -16.13 5.29
N CYS A 66 -9.92 -16.88 4.78
CA CYS A 66 -10.82 -17.67 5.63
C CYS A 66 -10.15 -18.93 6.21
N THR A 67 -9.11 -19.46 5.57
CA THR A 67 -8.33 -20.59 6.13
C THR A 67 -7.55 -20.11 7.35
N TRP A 68 -6.92 -18.95 7.25
CA TRP A 68 -6.03 -18.39 8.27
C TRP A 68 -6.68 -17.35 9.18
N ALA A 69 -8.00 -17.14 9.07
CA ALA A 69 -8.72 -16.11 9.80
C ALA A 69 -8.41 -16.11 11.31
N GLY A 70 -7.99 -14.96 11.84
CA GLY A 70 -7.63 -14.78 13.25
C GLY A 70 -6.42 -15.58 13.72
N MET A 71 -5.56 -16.07 12.84
CA MET A 71 -4.32 -16.78 13.16
C MET A 71 -3.13 -15.95 12.69
N PHE A 72 -2.04 -15.95 13.46
CA PHE A 72 -0.84 -15.17 13.15
C PHE A 72 0.41 -15.96 13.46
N ASN A 73 1.45 -15.83 12.63
CA ASN A 73 2.66 -16.63 12.73
C ASN A 73 3.33 -16.60 14.13
N ASN A 74 3.36 -15.44 14.79
CA ASN A 74 4.03 -15.25 16.08
C ASN A 74 3.07 -15.16 17.29
N ILE A 75 1.83 -15.64 17.17
CA ILE A 75 0.87 -15.66 18.28
C ILE A 75 0.22 -17.05 18.34
N ASP A 76 0.65 -17.89 19.30
CA ASP A 76 0.14 -19.27 19.44
C ASP A 76 -1.28 -19.28 20.03
N GLY A 77 -2.29 -19.54 19.21
CA GLY A 77 -3.67 -19.80 19.67
C GLY A 77 -3.91 -21.25 20.08
N GLY A 78 -2.96 -22.16 19.83
CA GLY A 78 -3.15 -23.61 19.81
C GLY A 78 -3.60 -24.12 18.45
N SER A 79 -3.57 -25.45 18.28
CA SER A 79 -4.03 -26.17 17.07
C SER A 79 -5.09 -27.24 17.39
N SER A 80 -5.52 -27.29 18.65
CA SER A 80 -6.53 -28.22 19.15
C SER A 80 -7.17 -27.65 20.43
N LYS A 81 -8.28 -28.25 20.85
CA LYS A 81 -8.93 -27.88 22.11
C LYS A 81 -8.14 -28.43 23.32
N PRO A 82 -8.06 -27.70 24.44
CA PRO A 82 -8.52 -26.32 24.61
C PRO A 82 -7.59 -25.31 23.93
N CYS A 83 -8.17 -24.24 23.38
CA CYS A 83 -7.39 -23.16 22.79
C CYS A 83 -6.61 -22.38 23.86
N LYS A 84 -5.53 -21.71 23.44
CA LYS A 84 -4.60 -20.98 24.29
C LYS A 84 -4.74 -19.47 24.12
N ASN A 85 -4.19 -18.71 25.06
CA ASN A 85 -3.91 -17.29 24.89
C ASN A 85 -5.12 -16.41 24.52
N GLY A 86 -6.33 -16.82 24.92
CA GLY A 86 -7.57 -16.11 24.59
C GLY A 86 -8.12 -16.41 23.19
N ALA A 87 -7.48 -17.31 22.42
CA ALA A 87 -8.06 -17.86 21.21
C ALA A 87 -9.29 -18.72 21.53
N GLN A 88 -10.18 -18.85 20.56
CA GLN A 88 -11.44 -19.57 20.66
C GLN A 88 -11.56 -20.55 19.49
N TRP A 89 -12.32 -21.63 19.69
CA TRP A 89 -12.60 -22.61 18.64
C TRP A 89 -13.64 -22.04 17.67
N LEU A 90 -13.19 -21.36 16.61
CA LEU A 90 -14.03 -20.57 15.72
C LEU A 90 -13.94 -21.06 14.27
N ASN A 91 -15.05 -20.93 13.55
CA ASN A 91 -15.09 -21.13 12.11
C ASN A 91 -14.46 -19.93 11.39
N GLY A 92 -13.49 -20.17 10.51
CA GLY A 92 -12.84 -19.11 9.72
C GLY A 92 -13.70 -18.52 8.60
N GLY A 93 -14.94 -18.96 8.42
CA GLY A 93 -15.86 -18.49 7.37
C GLY A 93 -15.94 -19.41 6.16
N ASN A 94 -15.16 -20.50 6.14
CA ASN A 94 -15.15 -21.53 5.11
C ASN A 94 -15.57 -22.92 5.65
N GLY A 95 -16.15 -22.99 6.85
CA GLY A 95 -16.53 -24.23 7.52
C GLY A 95 -15.41 -24.89 8.32
N LYS A 96 -14.16 -24.39 8.23
CA LYS A 96 -13.02 -24.93 8.98
C LYS A 96 -12.89 -24.27 10.35
N TYR A 97 -12.98 -25.09 11.38
CA TYR A 97 -12.73 -24.65 12.75
C TYR A 97 -11.28 -24.82 13.14
N ASP A 98 -10.76 -23.84 13.87
CA ASP A 98 -9.44 -23.88 14.50
C ASP A 98 -9.45 -22.98 15.75
N CYS A 99 -8.35 -22.96 16.51
CA CYS A 99 -8.13 -21.95 17.54
C CYS A 99 -7.73 -20.62 16.91
N ARG A 100 -8.65 -19.67 16.93
CA ARG A 100 -8.53 -18.36 16.29
C ARG A 100 -8.76 -17.25 17.30
N PHE A 101 -8.05 -16.14 17.15
CA PHE A 101 -8.30 -14.94 17.94
C PHE A 101 -9.54 -14.22 17.40
N PRO A 102 -10.54 -13.91 18.23
CA PRO A 102 -11.74 -13.19 17.78
C PRO A 102 -11.40 -11.88 17.08
N GLU A 103 -12.16 -11.50 16.04
CA GLU A 103 -11.95 -10.25 15.29
C GLU A 103 -11.91 -9.01 16.21
N ALA A 104 -12.76 -9.00 17.25
CA ALA A 104 -12.79 -7.93 18.24
C ALA A 104 -11.45 -7.78 19.00
N THR A 105 -10.75 -8.90 19.25
CA THR A 105 -9.42 -8.92 19.87
C THR A 105 -8.38 -8.41 18.87
N VAL A 106 -8.37 -8.96 17.66
CA VAL A 106 -7.42 -8.62 16.59
C VAL A 106 -7.48 -7.14 16.23
N ARG A 107 -8.68 -6.55 16.21
CA ARG A 107 -8.88 -5.12 15.93
C ARG A 107 -8.04 -4.19 16.80
N GLY A 108 -7.74 -4.58 18.05
CA GLY A 108 -6.94 -3.79 18.98
C GLY A 108 -5.43 -3.95 18.82
N TRP A 109 -4.97 -4.92 18.02
CA TRP A 109 -3.56 -5.32 17.99
C TRP A 109 -2.72 -4.58 16.96
N ASN A 110 -3.36 -3.89 16.01
CA ASN A 110 -2.73 -3.18 14.89
C ASN A 110 -1.67 -4.06 14.19
N ILE A 111 -2.06 -5.19 13.65
CA ILE A 111 -1.10 -6.16 13.09
C ILE A 111 -0.61 -5.73 11.69
N ALA A 112 0.62 -6.12 11.39
CA ALA A 112 1.12 -6.24 10.03
C ALA A 112 1.85 -7.58 9.83
N ALA A 113 2.02 -7.97 8.57
CA ALA A 113 2.84 -9.09 8.16
C ALA A 113 4.08 -8.62 7.37
N THR A 114 5.14 -9.42 7.41
CA THR A 114 6.34 -9.24 6.56
C THR A 114 6.49 -10.42 5.60
N TYR A 115 7.29 -10.28 4.56
CA TYR A 115 7.52 -11.40 3.64
C TYR A 115 8.25 -12.56 4.36
N GLN A 116 7.75 -13.79 4.27
CA GLN A 116 8.34 -14.94 4.96
C GLN A 116 9.82 -15.20 4.60
N LEU A 117 10.22 -14.93 3.35
CA LEU A 117 11.60 -15.12 2.90
C LEU A 117 12.48 -13.86 3.09
N ASP A 118 11.91 -12.80 3.67
CA ASP A 118 12.61 -11.61 4.16
C ASP A 118 11.94 -11.10 5.45
N ASN A 119 12.09 -11.86 6.52
CA ASN A 119 11.34 -11.70 7.77
C ASN A 119 12.04 -10.80 8.80
N ALA A 120 12.97 -9.93 8.39
CA ALA A 120 13.74 -9.08 9.30
C ALA A 120 12.88 -8.11 10.14
N LEU A 121 11.66 -7.82 9.67
CA LEU A 121 10.69 -6.99 10.40
C LEU A 121 9.83 -7.78 11.39
N LEU A 122 9.84 -9.11 11.33
CA LEU A 122 9.01 -9.95 12.20
C LEU A 122 9.38 -9.72 13.68
N GLY A 123 8.38 -9.44 14.51
CA GLY A 123 8.56 -9.10 15.91
C GLY A 123 8.89 -7.63 16.18
N LYS A 124 8.83 -6.74 15.18
CA LYS A 124 9.06 -5.29 15.35
C LYS A 124 7.77 -4.50 15.46
N LYS A 125 7.83 -3.40 16.23
CA LYS A 125 6.83 -2.34 16.22
C LYS A 125 7.25 -1.27 15.23
N LEU A 126 6.39 -0.94 14.28
CA LEU A 126 6.72 0.03 13.23
C LEU A 126 5.80 1.22 13.30
N GLN A 127 6.32 2.42 13.08
CA GLN A 127 5.51 3.54 12.60
C GLN A 127 5.51 3.50 11.07
N VAL A 128 4.34 3.58 10.44
CA VAL A 128 4.18 3.41 9.00
C VAL A 128 3.41 4.59 8.42
N MET A 129 3.82 5.02 7.23
CA MET A 129 3.10 6.03 6.45
C MET A 129 3.16 5.70 4.97
N VAL A 130 2.18 6.20 4.23
CA VAL A 130 2.24 6.23 2.76
C VAL A 130 3.22 7.34 2.35
N GLN A 131 4.14 7.04 1.44
CA GLN A 131 5.09 8.01 0.90
C GLN A 131 4.33 9.23 0.32
N GLY A 132 4.81 10.44 0.61
CA GLY A 132 4.14 11.68 0.21
C GLY A 132 2.94 12.07 1.09
N ARG A 133 2.61 11.30 2.14
CA ARG A 133 1.55 11.62 3.11
C ARG A 133 2.08 11.70 4.55
N PRO A 134 3.05 12.59 4.85
CA PRO A 134 3.76 12.61 6.14
C PRO A 134 2.86 12.89 7.37
N ASN A 135 1.67 13.46 7.16
CA ASN A 135 0.74 13.80 8.23
C ASN A 135 -0.20 12.65 8.63
N VAL A 136 -0.09 11.48 7.99
CA VAL A 136 -0.90 10.31 8.32
C VAL A 136 0.02 9.13 8.58
N THR A 137 0.08 8.70 9.84
CA THR A 137 0.88 7.55 10.27
C THR A 137 0.04 6.61 11.12
N VAL A 138 0.37 5.33 11.08
CA VAL A 138 -0.18 4.31 11.97
C VAL A 138 0.96 3.52 12.60
N THR A 139 0.77 3.03 13.82
CA THR A 139 1.70 2.10 14.46
C THR A 139 1.21 0.68 14.30
N VAL A 140 2.08 -0.23 13.88
CA VAL A 140 1.75 -1.64 13.69
C VAL A 140 2.71 -2.55 14.44
N ASN A 141 2.20 -3.72 14.83
CA ASN A 141 2.95 -4.84 15.38
C ASN A 141 3.14 -5.89 14.29
N VAL A 142 4.37 -6.09 13.81
CA VAL A 142 4.65 -7.11 12.80
C VAL A 142 4.69 -8.48 13.48
N LYS A 143 3.59 -9.21 13.38
CA LYS A 143 3.37 -10.48 14.10
C LYS A 143 3.03 -11.64 13.18
N ASP A 144 3.03 -11.38 11.89
CA ASP A 144 2.62 -12.35 10.90
C ASP A 144 3.55 -12.36 9.68
N VAL A 145 3.35 -13.33 8.80
CA VAL A 145 4.11 -13.44 7.56
C VAL A 145 3.19 -13.57 6.35
N CYS A 146 3.53 -12.85 5.28
CA CYS A 146 3.00 -13.09 3.94
C CYS A 146 3.78 -14.25 3.33
N SER A 147 3.11 -15.36 3.06
CA SER A 147 3.69 -16.52 2.36
C SER A 147 3.31 -16.53 0.88
N ASP A 148 4.31 -16.78 0.04
CA ASP A 148 4.05 -17.00 -1.39
C ASP A 148 3.18 -18.24 -1.65
N SER A 149 3.12 -19.21 -0.73
CA SER A 149 2.23 -20.37 -0.85
C SER A 149 0.76 -19.98 -0.80
N ASP A 150 0.43 -18.91 -0.07
CA ASP A 150 -0.95 -18.54 0.22
C ASP A 150 -1.57 -17.73 -0.91
N CYS A 151 -0.73 -17.08 -1.74
CA CYS A 151 -1.13 -16.16 -2.79
C CYS A 151 -0.44 -16.39 -4.15
N GLY A 152 0.25 -17.52 -4.34
CA GLY A 152 0.87 -17.88 -5.62
C GLY A 152 2.07 -17.01 -6.01
N GLY A 153 2.91 -16.61 -5.05
CA GLY A 153 4.11 -15.80 -5.33
C GLY A 153 3.92 -14.28 -5.24
N CYS A 154 2.78 -13.81 -4.73
CA CYS A 154 2.49 -12.38 -4.65
C CYS A 154 3.46 -11.63 -3.73
N CYS A 155 3.89 -12.19 -2.59
CA CYS A 155 4.78 -11.53 -1.64
C CYS A 155 6.16 -11.28 -2.27
N ARG A 156 6.70 -12.27 -2.98
CA ARG A 156 7.93 -12.13 -3.79
C ARG A 156 7.78 -11.05 -4.84
N THR A 157 6.66 -11.04 -5.56
CA THR A 157 6.39 -10.08 -6.64
C THR A 157 6.28 -8.67 -6.09
N ASN A 158 5.50 -8.47 -5.02
CA ASN A 158 5.25 -7.20 -4.36
C ASN A 158 6.53 -6.60 -3.76
N THR A 159 7.45 -7.43 -3.25
CA THR A 159 8.76 -6.97 -2.73
C THR A 159 9.79 -6.68 -3.83
N GLY A 160 9.44 -6.91 -5.10
CA GLY A 160 10.39 -6.90 -6.20
C GLY A 160 11.53 -7.89 -5.98
N ASN A 161 11.20 -9.10 -5.52
CA ASN A 161 12.12 -10.17 -5.15
C ASN A 161 13.08 -9.74 -4.03
N LYS A 162 12.51 -9.30 -2.89
CA LYS A 162 13.24 -8.82 -1.68
C LYS A 162 14.05 -7.53 -1.85
N ARG A 163 13.82 -6.77 -2.92
CA ARG A 163 14.43 -5.43 -3.08
C ARG A 163 13.89 -4.43 -2.06
N TRP A 164 12.67 -4.68 -1.58
CA TRP A 164 11.97 -3.83 -0.62
C TRP A 164 11.41 -4.67 0.51
N LYS A 165 11.43 -4.13 1.73
CA LYS A 165 10.71 -4.74 2.86
C LYS A 165 9.21 -4.68 2.58
N LEU A 166 8.51 -5.80 2.85
CA LEU A 166 7.06 -5.86 2.82
C LEU A 166 6.51 -5.47 4.19
N ILE A 167 5.54 -4.56 4.19
CA ILE A 167 4.68 -4.29 5.33
C ILE A 167 3.25 -4.50 4.82
N ASP A 168 2.74 -5.71 5.00
CA ASP A 168 1.38 -6.06 4.64
C ASP A 168 0.46 -5.70 5.81
N ILE A 169 -0.35 -4.65 5.67
CA ILE A 169 -1.03 -4.00 6.78
C ILE A 169 -2.42 -4.61 6.95
N GLU A 170 -2.73 -5.07 8.16
CA GLU A 170 -4.04 -5.63 8.47
C GLU A 170 -5.14 -4.55 8.32
N LYS A 171 -6.35 -4.96 7.92
CA LYS A 171 -7.53 -4.12 7.65
C LYS A 171 -7.72 -2.97 8.65
N TRP A 172 -7.59 -3.21 9.95
CA TRP A 172 -7.89 -2.21 10.97
C TRP A 172 -6.88 -1.05 10.98
N PRO A 173 -5.56 -1.26 11.12
CA PRO A 173 -4.59 -0.18 10.95
C PRO A 173 -4.59 0.41 9.53
N ALA A 174 -4.87 -0.40 8.50
CA ALA A 174 -5.00 0.10 7.13
C ALA A 174 -6.17 1.08 6.96
N SER A 175 -7.30 0.84 7.63
CA SER A 175 -8.48 1.72 7.57
C SER A 175 -8.20 3.12 8.10
N ILE A 176 -7.32 3.24 9.09
CA ILE A 176 -6.85 4.53 9.63
C ILE A 176 -5.94 5.22 8.62
N LEU A 177 -4.96 4.48 8.09
CA LEU A 177 -3.95 5.00 7.17
C LEU A 177 -4.56 5.47 5.84
N LEU A 178 -5.56 4.73 5.34
CA LEU A 178 -6.18 4.93 4.03
C LEU A 178 -7.57 5.58 4.09
N LYS A 179 -8.13 5.76 5.29
CA LYS A 179 -9.42 6.41 5.56
C LYS A 179 -10.61 5.73 4.85
N PHE A 180 -10.72 4.40 4.97
CA PHE A 180 -11.89 3.65 4.50
C PHE A 180 -12.71 3.09 5.67
N ASN A 181 -13.97 2.70 5.40
CA ASN A 181 -14.82 2.04 6.39
C ASN A 181 -14.73 0.50 6.26
N PRO A 182 -14.15 -0.22 7.25
CA PRO A 182 -13.98 -1.68 7.19
C PRO A 182 -15.21 -2.49 7.68
N THR A 183 -16.29 -1.84 8.13
CA THR A 183 -17.43 -2.51 8.80
C THR A 183 -18.62 -2.94 7.94
N PRO A 184 -18.81 -2.52 6.67
CA PRO A 184 -19.94 -2.99 5.87
C PRO A 184 -20.00 -4.53 5.77
N SER A 185 -21.21 -5.08 5.71
CA SER A 185 -21.41 -6.54 5.64
C SER A 185 -20.89 -7.14 4.33
N ASN A 186 -20.83 -6.35 3.26
CA ASN A 186 -20.29 -6.70 1.95
C ASN A 186 -18.84 -6.21 1.75
N PHE A 187 -18.13 -5.86 2.83
CA PHE A 187 -16.75 -5.40 2.74
C PHE A 187 -15.82 -6.50 2.20
N ASP A 188 -14.97 -6.12 1.25
CA ASP A 188 -13.83 -6.91 0.77
C ASP A 188 -12.63 -5.96 0.67
N ILE A 189 -11.53 -6.30 1.33
CA ILE A 189 -10.31 -5.49 1.37
C ILE A 189 -9.73 -5.26 -0.04
N ASN A 190 -9.99 -6.18 -0.97
CA ASN A 190 -9.54 -6.10 -2.36
C ASN A 190 -10.26 -5.01 -3.18
N ASN A 191 -11.36 -4.47 -2.67
CA ASN A 191 -12.07 -3.33 -3.27
C ASN A 191 -11.56 -1.98 -2.75
N VAL A 192 -10.64 -1.96 -1.79
CA VAL A 192 -10.07 -0.72 -1.25
C VAL A 192 -9.06 -0.15 -2.24
N GLN A 193 -9.30 1.07 -2.68
CA GLN A 193 -8.35 1.78 -3.52
C GLN A 193 -7.11 2.17 -2.73
N THR A 194 -5.96 1.65 -3.13
CA THR A 194 -4.67 2.03 -2.57
C THR A 194 -4.05 3.17 -3.36
N PRO A 195 -3.32 4.09 -2.71
CA PRO A 195 -2.62 5.16 -3.40
C PRO A 195 -1.49 4.59 -4.27
N THR A 196 -1.72 4.56 -5.58
CA THR A 196 -0.69 4.33 -6.60
C THR A 196 -0.08 5.69 -6.96
N SER A 197 0.67 6.31 -6.06
CA SER A 197 1.28 7.61 -6.32
C SER A 197 2.79 7.51 -6.54
N VAL A 198 3.24 8.12 -7.63
CA VAL A 198 4.60 8.61 -7.93
C VAL A 198 5.62 8.33 -6.84
N GLY A 199 6.51 7.38 -7.12
CA GLY A 199 7.41 6.82 -6.11
C GLY A 199 7.60 5.33 -6.33
N LEU A 200 7.74 4.94 -7.60
CA LEU A 200 7.94 3.56 -8.02
C LEU A 200 8.94 2.89 -7.09
N ARG A 201 8.66 1.65 -6.75
CA ARG A 201 9.59 0.76 -6.07
C ARG A 201 10.15 -0.14 -7.15
N PRO A 202 11.21 0.25 -7.89
CA PRO A 202 11.70 -0.53 -9.03
C PRO A 202 11.77 -2.03 -8.73
N GLY A 203 11.17 -2.82 -9.62
CA GLY A 203 11.02 -4.27 -9.46
C GLY A 203 9.73 -4.71 -8.78
N ALA A 204 9.02 -3.83 -8.07
CA ALA A 204 7.69 -4.10 -7.54
C ALA A 204 6.59 -3.60 -8.50
N PRO A 205 5.45 -4.31 -8.59
CA PRO A 205 4.32 -3.95 -9.45
C PRO A 205 3.63 -2.64 -9.02
N GLU A 206 3.58 -1.66 -9.93
CA GLU A 206 3.11 -0.29 -9.62
C GLU A 206 1.65 -0.20 -9.16
N ARG A 207 0.83 -1.20 -9.49
CA ARG A 207 -0.62 -1.20 -9.23
C ARG A 207 -1.04 -2.03 -8.03
N SER A 208 -0.18 -2.93 -7.55
CA SER A 208 -0.52 -3.82 -6.42
C SER A 208 0.26 -3.52 -5.16
N VAL A 209 1.15 -2.52 -5.15
CA VAL A 209 1.83 -2.07 -3.94
C VAL A 209 1.76 -0.57 -3.73
N MET A 210 1.62 -0.18 -2.46
CA MET A 210 1.78 1.18 -2.00
C MET A 210 3.26 1.47 -1.72
N PRO A 211 3.79 2.63 -2.12
CA PRO A 211 5.07 3.08 -1.61
C PRO A 211 4.90 3.49 -0.15
N LEU A 212 5.53 2.74 0.76
CA LEU A 212 5.51 3.04 2.18
C LEU A 212 6.85 3.59 2.66
N CYS A 213 6.79 4.31 3.77
CA CYS A 213 7.94 4.65 4.58
C CYS A 213 7.68 4.16 6.01
N TYR A 214 8.71 3.66 6.69
CA TYR A 214 8.57 3.18 8.05
C TYR A 214 9.72 3.59 8.98
N LYS A 215 9.45 3.56 10.29
CA LYS A 215 10.43 3.62 11.38
C LYS A 215 10.33 2.38 12.23
N ASP A 216 11.46 1.77 12.57
CA ASP A 216 11.53 0.74 13.61
C ASP A 216 11.46 1.42 14.98
N LEU A 217 10.43 1.12 15.75
CA LEU A 217 10.20 1.63 17.11
C LEU A 217 10.67 0.65 18.19
N GLY A 218 11.28 -0.47 17.82
CA GLY A 218 11.74 -1.51 18.72
C GLY A 218 10.88 -2.78 18.69
N PRO A 219 10.89 -3.58 19.78
CA PRO A 219 10.10 -4.80 19.87
C PRO A 219 8.60 -4.55 19.73
N ALA A 220 7.90 -5.44 19.03
CA ALA A 220 6.45 -5.45 18.95
C ALA A 220 5.84 -5.69 20.34
N ASP A 221 4.65 -5.12 20.54
CA ASP A 221 3.90 -5.27 21.79
C ASP A 221 3.66 -6.75 22.11
N ARG A 222 3.55 -7.07 23.40
CA ARG A 222 3.11 -8.39 23.83
C ARG A 222 1.59 -8.44 23.65
N LEU A 223 1.15 -9.25 22.69
CA LEU A 223 -0.26 -9.44 22.38
C LEU A 223 -0.71 -10.75 23.00
N VAL A 224 -1.59 -10.69 23.99
CA VAL A 224 -2.46 -11.75 24.53
C VAL A 224 -3.45 -11.12 25.51
#